data_AF-A0A354TEI6-F1
#
_entry.id   AF-A0A354TEI6-F1
#
_cell.length_a   1.000
_cell.length_b   1.000
_cell.length_c   1.000
_cell.angle_alpha   90.00
_cell.angle_beta   90.00
_cell.angle_gamma   90.00
#
_symmetry.space_group_name_H-M   'P 1'
#
loop_
_entity.id
_entity.type
_entity.pdbx_description
1 polymer ?
#
loop_
_entity_poly.entity_id
_entity_poly.type
_entity_poly.pdbx_seq_one_letter_code
_entity_poly.pdbx_strand_id
1 'polypeptide(L)'
;MVAVMPGDYQTGRESSMRADECLKSKTKGFPICTSSNLSTMIMCFKLLSLLLFITVSAHAEDLCKQPSPEEMAKAAGVNLPPLPWHVANVWWDFEKPVEHFASLEDDVTIDRDVPSDYNLYISPYCIAKINGLQFCGGIQTNINGWANKESRERVHRGKGGIFSHWSSDKTTPIGLDHVRTAATDCLVESAGYEGEFASVRRPYAWTKGTYSWCITKGATEGESTWFTCTIRDAKGSVHEVGSLRFEGSDFTFWEKHSAFVEVYSTSKIPKSGIPKVNVTFGWPRLNGQKVPLKKAHAYYPDKGGPDSPDCAWVKAEGENCVAEVGPIFKRDEAKRRHDLVFGSKPRTVSKISSKDATALVDTNDAVDLKEWGSKAGTLCVEWFPKIAALLPSEVFEAPKEVTLYFDPAMKGVAHAANGKITISAAIARAHPDDWDMVVHELTHVVQSYPAGGPGWLVEGIADYIRIVHFEPQAPRPKLTRLASYNDAYKTTAMFLEWIEKHHAAGLVVKLNAALRKGEYRDALWQQLTGKTVDELWKLFLETIPSKP
;
A
#
# COMPACT_ATOMS: atom_id res chain seq x y z
N MET A 1 21.79 -4.45 -11.12
CA MET A 1 20.38 -4.90 -11.02
C MET A 1 19.54 -3.65 -11.10
N VAL A 2 18.60 -3.57 -12.04
CA VAL A 2 17.76 -2.37 -12.22
C VAL A 2 16.34 -2.86 -12.46
N ALA A 3 15.49 -2.77 -11.43
CA ALA A 3 14.06 -3.13 -11.42
C ALA A 3 13.76 -4.62 -11.69
N VAL A 4 13.70 -5.41 -10.61
CA VAL A 4 13.12 -6.75 -10.67
C VAL A 4 11.59 -6.59 -10.74
N MET A 5 10.93 -7.32 -11.63
CA MET A 5 9.49 -7.17 -11.86
C MET A 5 8.68 -8.03 -10.85
N PRO A 6 7.63 -7.51 -10.20
CA PRO A 6 6.64 -8.35 -9.53
C PRO A 6 5.55 -8.79 -10.51
N GLY A 7 5.43 -10.11 -10.78
CA GLY A 7 4.25 -10.69 -11.44
C GLY A 7 4.40 -12.10 -12.04
N ASP A 8 3.57 -13.01 -11.51
CA ASP A 8 3.09 -14.31 -12.03
C ASP A 8 4.07 -15.49 -12.14
N TYR A 9 4.18 -16.26 -11.05
CA TYR A 9 4.77 -17.60 -11.04
C TYR A 9 3.72 -18.68 -11.34
N GLN A 10 3.86 -19.37 -12.47
CA GLN A 10 3.46 -20.76 -12.59
C GLN A 10 4.62 -21.63 -13.10
N THR A 11 4.84 -22.69 -12.33
CA THR A 11 5.67 -23.88 -12.58
C THR A 11 7.19 -23.68 -12.50
N GLY A 12 7.77 -24.32 -11.49
CA GLY A 12 9.19 -24.29 -11.19
C GLY A 12 10.04 -25.25 -12.02
N ARG A 13 11.35 -25.00 -12.00
CA ARG A 13 12.40 -26.02 -11.92
C ARG A 13 13.68 -25.34 -11.46
N GLU A 14 14.22 -25.83 -10.36
CA GLU A 14 15.53 -25.50 -9.83
C GLU A 14 16.63 -25.92 -10.83
N SER A 15 17.63 -25.07 -11.01
CA SER A 15 18.98 -25.54 -11.35
C SER A 15 20.02 -24.67 -10.65
N SER A 16 20.69 -25.27 -9.69
CA SER A 16 21.85 -24.70 -9.00
C SER A 16 23.09 -24.85 -9.89
N MET A 17 23.89 -23.80 -10.05
CA MET A 17 25.31 -23.96 -10.39
C MET A 17 26.18 -23.17 -9.42
N ARG A 18 27.04 -23.92 -8.73
CA ARG A 18 28.14 -23.45 -7.89
C ARG A 18 29.19 -22.76 -8.76
N ALA A 19 29.72 -21.64 -8.28
CA ALA A 19 30.96 -21.06 -8.77
C ALA A 19 32.10 -21.49 -7.83
N ASP A 20 32.99 -22.34 -8.33
CA ASP A 20 34.35 -22.53 -7.82
C ASP A 20 35.26 -22.57 -9.05
N GLU A 21 36.23 -21.65 -9.12
CA GLU A 21 37.63 -22.02 -9.31
C GLU A 21 38.53 -20.76 -9.32
N CYS A 22 39.42 -20.73 -8.34
CA CYS A 22 40.52 -19.80 -8.20
C CYS A 22 41.77 -20.42 -8.86
N LEU A 23 42.39 -19.74 -9.83
CA LEU A 23 43.66 -20.16 -10.41
C LEU A 23 44.74 -19.10 -10.23
N LYS A 24 45.71 -19.42 -9.37
CA LYS A 24 47.01 -18.76 -9.22
C LYS A 24 48.00 -19.35 -10.24
N SER A 25 48.74 -18.50 -10.94
CA SER A 25 50.18 -18.64 -11.29
C SER A 25 50.56 -17.42 -12.15
N LYS A 26 51.79 -16.90 -12.26
CA LYS A 26 53.10 -17.07 -11.61
C LYS A 26 53.93 -15.83 -12.00
N THR A 27 54.94 -15.57 -11.19
CA THR A 27 55.97 -14.52 -11.19
C THR A 27 56.84 -14.36 -12.45
N LYS A 28 57.33 -13.12 -12.68
CA LYS A 28 58.66 -12.65 -13.17
C LYS A 28 58.59 -11.10 -13.16
N GLY A 29 59.51 -10.24 -12.74
CA GLY A 29 60.90 -10.26 -12.28
C GLY A 29 61.45 -8.83 -12.50
N PHE A 30 61.95 -8.20 -11.42
CA PHE A 30 62.74 -6.97 -11.18
C PHE A 30 63.47 -6.23 -12.36
N PRO A 31 63.90 -4.93 -12.22
CA PRO A 31 64.45 -4.35 -10.99
C PRO A 31 64.03 -2.93 -10.56
N ILE A 32 64.24 -2.75 -9.25
CA ILE A 32 64.32 -1.50 -8.49
C ILE A 32 65.59 -0.74 -8.90
N CYS A 33 65.48 0.58 -9.03
CA CYS A 33 66.62 1.48 -8.91
C CYS A 33 66.37 2.43 -7.73
N THR A 34 67.21 2.30 -6.71
CA THR A 34 67.29 3.16 -5.53
C THR A 34 68.14 4.39 -5.82
N SER A 35 67.72 5.57 -5.34
CA SER A 35 68.66 6.53 -4.74
C SER A 35 67.93 7.55 -3.87
N SER A 36 68.65 7.98 -2.85
CA SER A 36 68.24 8.61 -1.60
C SER A 36 68.75 10.06 -1.50
N ASN A 37 68.30 10.76 -0.44
CA ASN A 37 68.89 11.96 0.19
C ASN A 37 68.47 13.31 -0.44
N LEU A 38 68.28 14.43 0.27
CA LEU A 38 68.51 14.80 1.68
C LEU A 38 67.70 16.07 1.99
N SER A 39 67.29 16.24 3.25
CA SER A 39 66.74 17.47 3.83
C SER A 39 67.68 18.69 3.75
N THR A 40 67.07 19.88 3.87
CA THR A 40 67.46 21.06 4.70
C THR A 40 67.63 22.37 3.91
N MET A 41 66.67 23.29 4.03
CA MET A 41 66.99 24.69 4.31
C MET A 41 65.78 25.43 4.90
N ILE A 42 65.97 25.92 6.12
CA ILE A 42 65.03 26.68 6.95
C ILE A 42 65.32 28.18 6.78
N MET A 43 64.26 28.98 6.90
CA MET A 43 64.20 30.43 7.21
C MET A 43 64.50 31.42 6.08
N CYS A 44 63.45 32.16 5.68
CA CYS A 44 63.46 33.63 5.80
C CYS A 44 62.06 34.26 5.60
N PHE A 45 61.71 35.15 6.54
CA PHE A 45 60.75 36.26 6.47
C PHE A 45 59.22 36.04 6.41
N LYS A 46 58.67 36.04 7.63
CA LYS A 46 57.49 36.77 8.14
C LYS A 46 56.73 37.73 7.19
N LEU A 47 55.41 37.72 7.42
CA LEU A 47 54.34 38.66 7.07
C LEU A 47 53.68 38.50 5.69
N LEU A 48 52.64 37.65 5.63
CA LEU A 48 51.39 38.03 4.98
C LEU A 48 50.22 37.19 5.54
N SER A 49 49.31 37.89 6.21
CA SER A 49 47.86 37.62 6.29
C SER A 49 47.39 36.20 6.58
N LEU A 50 47.12 35.95 7.87
CA LEU A 50 46.27 34.89 8.37
C LEU A 50 44.80 35.15 7.94
N LEU A 51 44.47 34.90 6.67
CA LEU A 51 43.10 34.64 6.23
C LEU A 51 42.93 33.13 6.25
N LEU A 52 42.52 32.63 7.42
CA LEU A 52 42.01 31.28 7.57
C LEU A 52 40.72 31.22 6.74
N PHE A 53 40.83 30.81 5.47
CA PHE A 53 39.69 30.32 4.71
C PHE A 53 39.22 29.04 5.40
N ILE A 54 38.39 29.19 6.44
CA ILE A 54 37.50 28.12 6.85
C ILE A 54 36.48 28.04 5.72
N THR A 55 36.78 27.25 4.69
CA THR A 55 35.73 26.70 3.84
C THR A 55 34.92 25.77 4.72
N VAL A 56 33.91 26.32 5.39
CA VAL A 56 32.79 25.52 5.87
C VAL A 56 32.12 25.00 4.61
N SER A 57 32.50 23.81 4.17
CA SER A 57 31.64 22.99 3.33
C SER A 57 30.39 22.77 4.17
N ALA A 58 29.36 23.58 3.92
CA ALA A 58 28.03 23.28 4.38
C ALA A 58 27.62 21.99 3.67
N HIS A 59 27.95 20.84 4.27
CA HIS A 59 27.30 19.60 3.89
C HIS A 59 25.82 19.84 4.10
N ALA A 60 25.06 19.89 3.00
CA ALA A 60 23.62 19.98 3.06
C ALA A 60 23.12 18.89 4.01
N GLU A 61 22.33 19.27 4.99
CA GLU A 61 21.78 18.35 5.97
C GLU A 61 21.00 17.25 5.23
N ASP A 62 21.35 15.98 5.49
CA ASP A 62 20.63 14.85 4.90
C ASP A 62 19.26 14.69 5.57
N LEU A 63 18.26 15.38 5.02
CA LEU A 63 16.88 15.34 5.48
C LEU A 63 16.18 13.98 5.21
N CYS A 64 16.83 13.08 4.48
CA CYS A 64 16.38 11.71 4.25
C CYS A 64 16.89 10.73 5.31
N LYS A 65 17.83 11.14 6.16
CA LYS A 65 18.52 10.26 7.10
C LYS A 65 17.57 9.55 8.06
N GLN A 66 17.75 8.23 8.16
CA GLN A 66 17.10 7.32 9.10
C GLN A 66 18.16 6.34 9.66
N PRO A 67 17.86 5.55 10.71
CA PRO A 67 18.67 4.40 11.08
C PRO A 67 18.83 3.43 9.89
N SER A 68 19.80 2.52 9.95
CA SER A 68 20.00 1.56 8.86
C SER A 68 18.76 0.67 8.67
N PRO A 69 18.50 0.14 7.46
CA PRO A 69 17.40 -0.80 7.25
C PRO A 69 17.45 -2.00 8.21
N GLU A 70 18.63 -2.51 8.52
CA GLU A 70 18.83 -3.60 9.48
C GLU A 70 18.49 -3.18 10.92
N GLU A 71 18.88 -1.97 11.34
CA GLU A 71 18.53 -1.42 12.66
C GLU A 71 17.01 -1.24 12.79
N MET A 72 16.35 -0.70 11.75
CA MET A 72 14.90 -0.51 11.73
C MET A 72 14.15 -1.84 11.70
N ALA A 73 14.59 -2.81 10.88
CA ALA A 73 13.99 -4.15 10.82
C ALA A 73 14.11 -4.88 12.16
N LYS A 74 15.28 -4.79 12.81
CA LYS A 74 15.51 -5.33 14.16
C LYS A 74 14.58 -4.67 15.19
N ALA A 75 14.44 -3.34 15.15
CA ALA A 75 13.56 -2.61 16.07
C ALA A 75 12.08 -2.97 15.88
N ALA A 76 11.65 -3.21 14.64
CA ALA A 76 10.28 -3.63 14.31
C ALA A 76 10.02 -5.13 14.51
N GLY A 77 11.06 -5.95 14.72
CA GLY A 77 10.94 -7.41 14.84
C GLY A 77 10.53 -8.09 13.53
N VAL A 78 10.99 -7.56 12.39
CA VAL A 78 10.69 -8.09 11.04
C VAL A 78 11.97 -8.52 10.32
N ASN A 79 11.82 -9.42 9.35
CA ASN A 79 12.92 -9.81 8.47
C ASN A 79 12.95 -8.88 7.25
N LEU A 80 14.13 -8.41 6.90
CA LEU A 80 14.33 -7.56 5.74
C LEU A 80 14.38 -8.44 4.47
N PRO A 81 13.53 -8.18 3.45
CA PRO A 81 13.60 -8.92 2.19
C PRO A 81 14.89 -8.59 1.41
N PRO A 82 15.27 -9.42 0.42
CA PRO A 82 16.39 -9.09 -0.46
C PRO A 82 16.07 -7.84 -1.30
N LEU A 83 17.11 -7.06 -1.63
CA LEU A 83 17.01 -5.96 -2.60
C LEU A 83 16.78 -6.49 -4.02
N PRO A 84 16.09 -5.75 -4.90
CA PRO A 84 15.51 -4.42 -4.65
C PRO A 84 14.20 -4.46 -3.85
N TRP A 85 13.83 -3.33 -3.26
CA TRP A 85 12.61 -3.16 -2.47
C TRP A 85 11.62 -2.26 -3.18
N HIS A 86 10.47 -2.81 -3.56
CA HIS A 86 9.31 -1.99 -3.92
C HIS A 86 8.66 -1.47 -2.64
N VAL A 87 9.11 -0.30 -2.17
CA VAL A 87 8.64 0.24 -0.89
C VAL A 87 7.16 0.62 -0.96
N ALA A 88 6.68 1.06 -2.13
CA ALA A 88 5.27 1.30 -2.40
C ALA A 88 4.95 1.14 -3.90
N ASN A 89 3.86 0.42 -4.22
CA ASN A 89 3.26 0.40 -5.55
C ASN A 89 1.89 1.09 -5.51
N VAL A 90 1.59 1.86 -6.54
CA VAL A 90 0.26 2.45 -6.78
C VAL A 90 -0.25 1.93 -8.10
N TRP A 91 -1.40 1.26 -8.09
CA TRP A 91 -2.03 0.74 -9.29
C TRP A 91 -3.16 1.64 -9.73
N TRP A 92 -3.15 1.99 -11.01
CA TRP A 92 -4.19 2.75 -11.66
C TRP A 92 -4.93 1.85 -12.64
N ASP A 93 -6.23 1.68 -12.43
CA ASP A 93 -7.12 0.97 -13.34
C ASP A 93 -8.08 2.00 -13.97
N PHE A 94 -7.94 2.23 -15.27
CA PHE A 94 -8.80 3.10 -16.07
C PHE A 94 -10.12 2.40 -16.40
N GLU A 95 -11.14 3.17 -16.77
CA GLU A 95 -12.43 2.58 -17.17
C GLU A 95 -12.35 1.73 -18.44
N LYS A 96 -11.46 2.12 -19.37
CA LYS A 96 -11.24 1.46 -20.66
C LYS A 96 -9.85 1.79 -21.23
N PRO A 97 -9.33 1.01 -22.18
CA PRO A 97 -8.13 1.37 -22.92
C PRO A 97 -8.29 2.72 -23.64
N VAL A 98 -7.18 3.40 -23.91
CA VAL A 98 -7.16 4.67 -24.65
C VAL A 98 -6.63 4.42 -26.06
N GLU A 99 -7.53 4.48 -27.04
CA GLU A 99 -7.23 4.37 -28.47
C GLU A 99 -6.58 5.65 -29.01
N HIS A 100 -5.89 5.53 -30.15
CA HIS A 100 -5.14 6.62 -30.79
C HIS A 100 -4.18 7.32 -29.83
N PHE A 101 -3.49 6.53 -29.01
CA PHE A 101 -2.51 6.97 -28.04
C PHE A 101 -1.34 7.69 -28.73
N ALA A 102 -1.08 8.92 -28.28
CA ALA A 102 -0.05 9.80 -28.80
C ALA A 102 0.84 10.38 -27.69
N SER A 103 0.31 10.57 -26.48
CA SER A 103 1.12 11.03 -25.35
C SER A 103 0.61 10.55 -24.00
N LEU A 104 1.52 10.50 -23.04
CA LEU A 104 1.29 10.19 -21.64
C LEU A 104 2.06 11.18 -20.79
N GLU A 105 1.45 11.68 -19.73
CA GLU A 105 2.06 12.62 -18.80
C GLU A 105 1.54 12.39 -17.36
N ASP A 106 2.47 12.44 -16.40
CA ASP A 106 2.17 12.49 -14.97
C ASP A 106 3.15 13.42 -14.25
N ASP A 107 2.66 14.09 -13.21
CA ASP A 107 3.48 14.93 -12.35
C ASP A 107 3.95 14.13 -11.14
N VAL A 108 5.26 14.17 -10.90
CA VAL A 108 5.90 13.54 -9.75
C VAL A 108 6.50 14.62 -8.88
N THR A 109 6.07 14.71 -7.63
CA THR A 109 6.63 15.66 -6.65
C THR A 109 7.43 14.95 -5.59
N ILE A 110 8.62 15.48 -5.29
CA ILE A 110 9.54 14.97 -4.27
C ILE A 110 9.72 16.08 -3.24
N ASP A 111 9.39 15.82 -1.98
CA ASP A 111 9.28 16.86 -0.95
C ASP A 111 10.64 17.41 -0.47
N ARG A 112 11.74 16.67 -0.70
CA ARG A 112 13.09 17.04 -0.25
C ARG A 112 14.17 16.50 -1.16
N ASP A 113 15.39 17.03 -0.99
CA ASP A 113 16.54 16.58 -1.76
C ASP A 113 16.97 15.19 -1.29
N VAL A 114 17.01 14.23 -2.21
CA VAL A 114 17.45 12.86 -1.93
C VAL A 114 18.88 12.66 -2.43
N PRO A 115 19.85 12.30 -1.57
CA PRO A 115 21.21 11.96 -1.97
C PRO A 115 21.33 10.76 -2.92
N SER A 116 22.40 10.72 -3.72
CA SER A 116 22.63 9.67 -4.73
C SER A 116 22.93 8.29 -4.17
N ASP A 117 23.34 8.19 -2.90
CA ASP A 117 23.67 6.95 -2.21
C ASP A 117 22.46 6.19 -1.65
N TYR A 118 21.25 6.75 -1.76
CA TYR A 118 20.02 6.03 -1.44
C TYR A 118 19.54 5.05 -2.53
N ASN A 119 20.06 5.12 -3.77
CA ASN A 119 19.57 4.34 -4.92
C ASN A 119 18.02 4.28 -4.96
N LEU A 120 17.38 5.43 -5.03
CA LEU A 120 15.93 5.56 -5.10
C LEU A 120 15.52 5.63 -6.57
N TYR A 121 14.53 4.84 -6.96
CA TYR A 121 13.86 4.90 -8.25
C TYR A 121 12.39 5.27 -8.05
N ILE A 122 11.97 6.37 -8.65
CA ILE A 122 10.58 6.83 -8.67
C ILE A 122 10.06 6.68 -10.10
N SER A 123 9.07 5.82 -10.29
CA SER A 123 8.49 5.49 -11.60
C SER A 123 7.00 5.82 -11.58
N PRO A 124 6.52 6.89 -12.26
CA PRO A 124 5.08 7.11 -12.42
C PRO A 124 4.43 6.05 -13.31
N TYR A 125 5.21 5.44 -14.22
CA TYR A 125 4.73 4.39 -15.10
C TYR A 125 5.68 3.21 -15.12
N CYS A 126 5.17 2.05 -14.75
CA CYS A 126 5.77 0.76 -14.98
C CYS A 126 4.71 -0.32 -15.13
N ILE A 127 5.09 -1.41 -15.81
CA ILE A 127 4.14 -2.43 -16.29
C ILE A 127 3.03 -1.80 -17.16
N ALA A 128 3.26 -0.57 -17.65
CA ALA A 128 2.38 0.10 -18.58
C ALA A 128 2.54 -0.54 -19.96
N LYS A 129 1.49 -0.53 -20.77
CA LYS A 129 1.52 -1.18 -22.09
C LYS A 129 0.96 -0.27 -23.18
N ILE A 130 1.66 -0.27 -24.31
CA ILE A 130 1.21 0.33 -25.57
C ILE A 130 1.18 -0.81 -26.59
N ASN A 131 0.03 -1.12 -27.19
CA ASN A 131 -0.14 -2.27 -28.08
C ASN A 131 0.35 -3.60 -27.46
N GLY A 132 0.20 -3.77 -26.15
CA GLY A 132 0.70 -4.95 -25.42
C GLY A 132 2.20 -4.93 -25.11
N LEU A 133 2.99 -4.03 -25.72
CA LEU A 133 4.41 -3.85 -25.43
C LEU A 133 4.58 -3.11 -24.11
N GLN A 134 5.26 -3.75 -23.17
CA GLN A 134 5.45 -3.24 -21.83
C GLN A 134 6.54 -2.17 -21.79
N PHE A 135 6.36 -1.12 -21.00
CA PHE A 135 7.39 -0.12 -20.73
C PHE A 135 7.35 0.36 -19.28
N CYS A 136 8.47 0.95 -18.86
CA CYS A 136 8.64 1.62 -17.57
C CYS A 136 9.52 2.86 -17.75
N GLY A 137 9.34 3.86 -16.88
CA GLY A 137 10.22 5.01 -16.85
C GLY A 137 9.95 5.95 -15.68
N GLY A 138 10.96 6.77 -15.39
CA GLY A 138 10.94 7.69 -14.25
C GLY A 138 12.30 8.33 -14.00
N ILE A 139 12.61 8.57 -12.74
CA ILE A 139 13.84 9.22 -12.28
C ILE A 139 14.54 8.39 -11.20
N GLN A 140 15.86 8.37 -11.25
CA GLN A 140 16.70 7.63 -10.32
C GLN A 140 17.71 8.55 -9.65
N THR A 141 18.06 8.27 -8.38
CA THR A 141 19.15 8.98 -7.70
C THR A 141 20.53 8.54 -8.19
N ASN A 142 20.63 7.38 -8.86
CA ASN A 142 21.88 6.84 -9.41
C ASN A 142 21.66 5.96 -10.66
N ILE A 143 21.53 6.58 -11.84
CA ILE A 143 21.44 5.87 -13.11
C ILE A 143 22.75 5.13 -13.42
N ASN A 144 22.61 3.96 -14.05
CA ASN A 144 23.73 3.18 -14.57
C ASN A 144 23.35 2.46 -15.86
N GLY A 145 24.33 2.08 -16.66
CA GLY A 145 24.15 1.45 -17.96
C GLY A 145 25.45 1.45 -18.74
N TRP A 146 25.40 1.02 -20.00
CA TRP A 146 26.57 1.08 -20.88
C TRP A 146 26.88 2.53 -21.26
N ALA A 147 28.17 2.87 -21.31
CA ALA A 147 28.63 4.24 -21.54
C ALA A 147 28.20 4.84 -22.90
N ASN A 148 27.98 3.99 -23.90
CA ASN A 148 27.46 4.27 -25.24
C ASN A 148 27.02 2.95 -25.90
N LYS A 149 26.66 2.97 -27.19
CA LYS A 149 26.14 1.78 -27.88
C LYS A 149 27.21 0.73 -28.20
N GLU A 150 28.45 1.18 -28.36
CA GLU A 150 29.60 0.40 -28.78
C GLU A 150 30.32 -0.26 -27.58
N SER A 151 30.24 0.38 -26.41
CA SER A 151 30.88 -0.06 -25.18
C SER A 151 30.00 -1.04 -24.41
N ARG A 152 30.67 -1.91 -23.65
CA ARG A 152 30.05 -2.76 -22.61
C ARG A 152 30.54 -2.38 -21.21
N GLU A 153 31.23 -1.26 -21.09
CA GLU A 153 31.60 -0.66 -19.80
C GLU A 153 30.35 -0.12 -19.11
N ARG A 154 30.03 -0.67 -17.94
CA ARG A 154 28.96 -0.15 -17.09
C ARG A 154 29.47 1.05 -16.30
N VAL A 155 28.85 2.21 -16.50
CA VAL A 155 29.17 3.45 -15.80
C VAL A 155 28.00 3.90 -14.93
N HIS A 156 28.31 4.76 -13.97
CA HIS A 156 27.32 5.39 -13.08
C HIS A 156 27.44 6.90 -13.26
N ARG A 157 26.32 7.57 -13.55
CA ARG A 157 26.30 9.02 -13.83
C ARG A 157 25.41 9.81 -12.86
N GLY A 158 25.24 9.30 -11.64
CA GLY A 158 24.49 9.98 -10.58
C GLY A 158 23.01 10.07 -10.92
N LYS A 159 22.36 11.17 -10.52
CA LYS A 159 20.93 11.37 -10.76
C LYS A 159 20.60 11.43 -12.26
N GLY A 160 19.44 10.91 -12.65
CA GLY A 160 19.00 10.99 -14.04
C GLY A 160 17.63 10.39 -14.32
N GLY A 161 17.19 10.53 -15.56
CA GLY A 161 15.97 9.92 -16.07
C GLY A 161 16.24 8.55 -16.71
N ILE A 162 15.22 7.69 -16.73
CA ILE A 162 15.22 6.37 -17.35
C ILE A 162 13.94 6.15 -18.15
N PHE A 163 14.08 5.50 -19.30
CA PHE A 163 12.98 4.98 -20.10
C PHE A 163 13.39 3.62 -20.67
N SER A 164 12.55 2.59 -20.47
CA SER A 164 12.79 1.21 -20.88
C SER A 164 11.54 0.59 -21.48
N HIS A 165 11.69 -0.30 -22.45
CA HIS A 165 10.61 -1.16 -22.93
C HIS A 165 11.10 -2.59 -23.16
N TRP A 166 10.17 -3.53 -23.11
CA TRP A 166 10.41 -4.97 -23.24
C TRP A 166 9.82 -5.52 -24.53
N SER A 167 10.32 -6.67 -24.95
CA SER A 167 9.70 -7.42 -26.05
C SER A 167 8.34 -7.94 -25.60
N SER A 168 7.45 -8.15 -26.57
CA SER A 168 6.08 -8.63 -26.30
C SER A 168 6.06 -9.97 -25.55
N ASP A 169 7.01 -10.84 -25.86
CA ASP A 169 7.18 -12.18 -25.28
C ASP A 169 8.18 -12.23 -24.11
N LYS A 170 8.89 -11.12 -23.82
CA LYS A 170 10.00 -11.02 -22.87
C LYS A 170 11.20 -11.92 -23.18
N THR A 171 11.26 -12.55 -24.35
CA THR A 171 12.30 -13.52 -24.74
C THR A 171 12.96 -13.22 -26.08
N THR A 172 12.30 -12.46 -26.95
CA THR A 172 12.87 -12.00 -28.21
C THR A 172 13.83 -10.84 -27.94
N PRO A 173 15.12 -10.96 -28.31
CA PRO A 173 16.09 -9.91 -28.04
C PRO A 173 15.74 -8.58 -28.69
N ILE A 174 15.85 -7.49 -27.92
CA ILE A 174 15.72 -6.12 -28.43
C ILE A 174 17.09 -5.47 -28.45
N GLY A 175 17.57 -5.13 -29.65
CA GLY A 175 18.88 -4.50 -29.83
C GLY A 175 18.92 -3.00 -29.53
N LEU A 176 20.12 -2.43 -29.50
CA LEU A 176 20.34 -1.00 -29.30
C LEU A 176 19.96 -0.13 -30.52
N ASP A 177 19.62 -0.75 -31.65
CA ASP A 177 18.97 -0.11 -32.79
C ASP A 177 17.54 0.36 -32.46
N HIS A 178 16.92 -0.18 -31.39
CA HIS A 178 15.66 0.31 -30.83
C HIS A 178 15.82 1.53 -29.90
N VAL A 179 17.03 2.07 -29.75
CA VAL A 179 17.34 3.16 -28.80
C VAL A 179 17.84 4.40 -29.54
N ARG A 180 17.28 5.58 -29.24
CA ARG A 180 17.86 6.88 -29.64
C ARG A 180 18.28 7.65 -28.40
N THR A 181 19.53 8.07 -28.37
CA THR A 181 20.09 8.88 -27.28
C THR A 181 19.87 10.36 -27.57
N ALA A 182 19.39 11.11 -26.58
CA ALA A 182 19.22 12.57 -26.69
C ALA A 182 20.55 13.35 -26.64
N ALA A 183 21.60 12.75 -26.06
CA ALA A 183 22.91 13.37 -25.89
C ALA A 183 24.03 12.32 -25.81
N THR A 184 25.29 12.77 -25.91
CA THR A 184 26.47 11.89 -25.84
C THR A 184 26.73 11.33 -24.44
N ASP A 185 26.16 11.96 -23.42
CA ASP A 185 26.23 11.54 -22.01
C ASP A 185 25.06 10.62 -21.60
N CYS A 186 24.21 10.20 -22.55
CA CYS A 186 23.24 9.15 -22.31
C CYS A 186 23.93 7.81 -22.01
N LEU A 187 23.23 6.96 -21.24
CA LEU A 187 23.55 5.56 -21.05
C LEU A 187 22.51 4.73 -21.79
N VAL A 188 22.92 3.57 -22.28
CA VAL A 188 22.04 2.63 -22.97
C VAL A 188 22.19 1.24 -22.38
N GLU A 189 21.17 0.41 -22.58
CA GLU A 189 21.23 -0.99 -22.18
C GLU A 189 20.29 -1.82 -23.04
N SER A 190 20.72 -3.04 -23.36
CA SER A 190 19.91 -4.07 -24.03
C SER A 190 20.27 -5.40 -23.38
N ALA A 191 19.32 -6.05 -22.72
CA ALA A 191 19.62 -7.26 -21.94
C ALA A 191 18.37 -8.10 -21.68
N GLY A 192 18.58 -9.37 -21.31
CA GLY A 192 17.51 -10.35 -21.03
C GLY A 192 17.32 -10.76 -19.57
N TYR A 193 18.14 -10.27 -18.63
CA TYR A 193 18.14 -10.75 -17.25
C TYR A 193 16.88 -10.38 -16.44
N GLU A 194 16.03 -9.50 -16.97
CA GLU A 194 14.71 -9.10 -16.44
C GLU A 194 13.63 -9.21 -17.54
N GLY A 195 13.80 -10.18 -18.45
CA GLY A 195 13.13 -10.22 -19.74
C GLY A 195 13.83 -9.34 -20.77
N GLU A 196 13.76 -9.68 -22.06
CA GLU A 196 14.45 -8.93 -23.12
C GLU A 196 13.93 -7.49 -23.21
N PHE A 197 14.83 -6.53 -22.96
CA PHE A 197 14.52 -5.11 -22.91
C PHE A 197 15.57 -4.24 -23.60
N ALA A 198 15.15 -3.04 -24.00
CA ALA A 198 16.04 -1.94 -24.36
C ALA A 198 15.74 -0.70 -23.50
N SER A 199 16.79 0.04 -23.13
CA SER A 199 16.71 1.17 -22.21
C SER A 199 17.61 2.32 -22.63
N VAL A 200 17.13 3.54 -22.36
CA VAL A 200 17.90 4.77 -22.44
C VAL A 200 17.79 5.52 -21.12
N ARG A 201 18.92 6.07 -20.68
CA ARG A 201 19.02 6.89 -19.47
C ARG A 201 19.82 8.14 -19.77
N ARG A 202 19.49 9.23 -19.10
CA ARG A 202 20.24 10.49 -19.24
C ARG A 202 20.54 11.10 -17.89
N PRO A 203 21.81 11.47 -17.62
CA PRO A 203 22.15 12.15 -16.39
C PRO A 203 21.50 13.53 -16.35
N TYR A 204 20.88 13.82 -15.22
CA TYR A 204 20.31 15.12 -14.91
C TYR A 204 20.18 15.21 -13.39
N ALA A 205 20.86 16.21 -12.82
CA ALA A 205 20.96 16.43 -11.39
C ALA A 205 19.67 17.04 -10.81
N TRP A 206 18.59 16.26 -10.78
CA TRP A 206 17.31 16.68 -10.21
C TRP A 206 17.41 16.92 -8.69
N THR A 207 16.58 17.81 -8.18
CA THR A 207 16.45 18.22 -6.77
C THR A 207 15.03 17.95 -6.29
N LYS A 208 14.69 18.34 -5.06
CA LYS A 208 13.29 18.41 -4.64
C LYS A 208 12.47 19.28 -5.58
N GLY A 209 11.18 18.98 -5.69
CA GLY A 209 10.25 19.70 -6.55
C GLY A 209 9.36 18.78 -7.36
N THR A 210 8.57 19.41 -8.23
CA THR A 210 7.64 18.73 -9.14
C THR A 210 8.24 18.60 -10.53
N TYR A 211 8.07 17.42 -11.12
CA TYR A 211 8.55 17.06 -12.45
C TYR A 211 7.41 16.44 -13.24
N SER A 212 7.18 16.91 -14.47
CA SER A 212 6.27 16.22 -15.40
C SER A 212 7.07 15.20 -16.20
N TRP A 213 6.79 13.91 -15.99
CA TRP A 213 7.35 12.83 -16.78
C TRP A 213 6.41 12.54 -17.96
N CYS A 214 6.95 12.55 -19.18
CA CYS A 214 6.14 12.45 -20.39
C CYS A 214 6.77 11.48 -21.41
N ILE A 215 5.93 10.71 -22.11
CA ILE A 215 6.30 10.08 -23.39
C ILE A 215 5.38 10.61 -24.50
N THR A 216 5.98 10.92 -25.66
CA THR A 216 5.25 11.44 -26.82
C THR A 216 5.62 10.65 -28.07
N LYS A 217 4.61 10.33 -28.87
CA LYS A 217 4.71 9.69 -30.18
C LYS A 217 5.44 10.63 -31.15
N GLY A 218 6.49 10.12 -31.75
CA GLY A 218 7.29 10.79 -32.77
C GLY A 218 7.04 10.22 -34.16
N ALA A 219 8.10 10.22 -34.98
CA ALA A 219 8.04 9.72 -36.35
C ALA A 219 7.87 8.20 -36.43
N THR A 220 7.09 7.76 -37.43
CA THR A 220 7.00 6.37 -37.84
C THR A 220 8.03 6.11 -38.95
N GLU A 221 8.84 5.06 -38.78
CA GLU A 221 9.89 4.62 -39.68
C GLU A 221 9.72 3.13 -39.99
N GLY A 222 9.27 2.82 -41.20
CA GLY A 222 8.85 1.46 -41.56
C GLY A 222 7.63 1.03 -40.74
N GLU A 223 7.72 -0.13 -40.09
CA GLU A 223 6.64 -0.73 -39.29
C GLU A 223 6.68 -0.33 -37.81
N SER A 224 7.48 0.67 -37.44
CA SER A 224 7.60 1.07 -36.03
C SER A 224 7.66 2.57 -35.84
N THR A 225 7.26 3.03 -34.67
CA THR A 225 7.22 4.43 -34.29
C THR A 225 8.08 4.70 -33.08
N TRP A 226 8.74 5.86 -33.07
CA TRP A 226 9.53 6.32 -31.95
C TRP A 226 8.64 6.96 -30.88
N PHE A 227 8.84 6.60 -29.61
CA PHE A 227 8.32 7.36 -28.48
C PHE A 227 9.47 8.01 -27.74
N THR A 228 9.40 9.33 -27.57
CA THR A 228 10.44 10.11 -26.88
C THR A 228 10.02 10.39 -25.45
N CYS A 229 10.89 10.07 -24.50
CA CYS A 229 10.72 10.40 -23.09
C CYS A 229 11.33 11.76 -22.78
N THR A 230 10.55 12.61 -22.11
CA THR A 230 10.99 13.91 -21.61
C THR A 230 10.61 14.08 -20.15
N ILE A 231 11.42 14.85 -19.42
CA ILE A 231 11.18 15.22 -18.03
C ILE A 231 11.24 16.73 -17.96
N ARG A 232 10.12 17.36 -17.56
CA ARG A 232 10.05 18.82 -17.39
C ARG A 232 10.15 19.16 -15.92
N ASP A 233 11.05 20.08 -15.56
CA ASP A 233 11.13 20.58 -14.18
C ASP A 233 10.10 21.70 -13.92
N ALA A 234 9.91 22.06 -12.65
CA ALA A 234 9.00 23.14 -12.25
C ALA A 234 9.36 24.53 -12.82
N LYS A 235 10.59 24.73 -13.33
CA LYS A 235 11.02 25.97 -14.00
C LYS A 235 10.69 25.95 -15.50
N GLY A 236 10.18 24.84 -16.02
CA GLY A 236 9.86 24.62 -17.42
C GLY A 236 11.02 24.07 -18.25
N SER A 237 12.18 23.79 -17.65
CA SER A 237 13.31 23.18 -18.35
C SER A 237 12.94 21.77 -18.79
N VAL A 238 13.18 21.44 -20.06
CA VAL A 238 12.87 20.13 -20.63
C VAL A 238 14.15 19.30 -20.76
N HIS A 239 14.16 18.14 -20.14
CA HIS A 239 15.23 17.16 -20.21
C HIS A 239 14.75 15.97 -21.03
N GLU A 240 15.08 15.96 -22.32
CA GLU A 240 14.88 14.76 -23.15
C GLU A 240 15.80 13.65 -22.65
N VAL A 241 15.23 12.48 -22.33
CA VAL A 241 15.98 11.31 -21.87
C VAL A 241 16.48 10.51 -23.07
N GLY A 242 15.63 10.36 -24.09
CA GLY A 242 15.87 9.64 -25.33
C GLY A 242 14.58 9.03 -25.87
N SER A 243 14.68 8.26 -26.95
CA SER A 243 13.53 7.61 -27.58
C SER A 243 13.71 6.11 -27.70
N LEU A 244 12.59 5.38 -27.63
CA LEU A 244 12.53 3.95 -27.84
C LEU A 244 11.56 3.60 -28.97
N ARG A 245 11.82 2.51 -29.67
CA ARG A 245 11.06 2.08 -30.84
C ARG A 245 9.96 1.10 -30.46
N PHE A 246 8.72 1.40 -30.86
CA PHE A 246 7.53 0.57 -30.64
C PHE A 246 6.95 0.13 -31.98
N GLU A 247 6.57 -1.15 -32.10
CA GLU A 247 5.97 -1.70 -33.31
C GLU A 247 4.56 -1.15 -33.55
N GLY A 248 4.29 -0.75 -34.80
CA GLY A 248 3.03 -0.15 -35.23
C GLY A 248 3.11 1.35 -35.55
N SER A 249 1.99 1.86 -36.07
CA SER A 249 1.78 3.26 -36.45
C SER A 249 0.57 3.89 -35.76
N ASP A 250 -0.36 3.08 -35.26
CA ASP A 250 -1.47 3.48 -34.40
C ASP A 250 -1.42 2.67 -33.11
N PHE A 251 -1.77 3.30 -32.00
CA PHE A 251 -1.42 2.80 -30.67
C PHE A 251 -2.61 2.86 -29.72
N THR A 252 -2.73 1.83 -28.90
CA THR A 252 -3.69 1.77 -27.79
C THR A 252 -2.92 1.61 -26.49
N PHE A 253 -3.19 2.50 -25.53
CA PHE A 253 -2.69 2.37 -24.18
C PHE A 253 -3.62 1.48 -23.36
N TRP A 254 -3.05 0.48 -22.68
CA TRP A 254 -3.77 -0.49 -21.85
C TRP A 254 -4.37 0.16 -20.60
N GLU A 255 -5.56 -0.26 -20.16
CA GLU A 255 -6.26 0.38 -19.03
C GLU A 255 -5.60 0.22 -17.65
N LYS A 256 -4.44 -0.44 -17.53
CA LYS A 256 -3.82 -0.73 -16.24
C LYS A 256 -2.31 -0.51 -16.24
N HIS A 257 -1.82 0.20 -15.23
CA HIS A 257 -0.39 0.36 -14.99
C HIS A 257 -0.10 0.57 -13.50
N SER A 258 1.16 0.45 -13.12
CA SER A 258 1.66 0.77 -11.78
C SER A 258 2.55 2.00 -11.81
N ALA A 259 2.42 2.87 -10.83
CA ALA A 259 3.52 3.69 -10.34
C ALA A 259 4.22 2.97 -9.18
N PHE A 260 5.49 3.28 -8.90
CA PHE A 260 6.17 2.77 -7.71
C PHE A 260 7.27 3.70 -7.20
N VAL A 261 7.64 3.45 -5.94
CA VAL A 261 8.88 3.90 -5.33
C VAL A 261 9.70 2.64 -4.98
N GLU A 262 10.93 2.57 -5.46
CA GLU A 262 11.84 1.44 -5.26
C GLU A 262 13.18 1.90 -4.67
N VAL A 263 13.71 1.13 -3.71
CA VAL A 263 15.10 1.23 -3.28
C VAL A 263 15.85 0.05 -3.88
N TYR A 264 16.85 0.32 -4.74
CA TYR A 264 17.63 -0.72 -5.43
C TYR A 264 19.07 -0.76 -4.93
N SER A 265 19.86 -1.69 -5.44
CA SER A 265 21.31 -1.76 -5.19
C SER A 265 22.10 -1.75 -6.49
N THR A 266 23.35 -1.31 -6.39
CA THR A 266 24.29 -1.36 -7.51
C THR A 266 25.63 -1.94 -7.08
N SER A 267 26.48 -2.29 -8.03
CA SER A 267 27.84 -2.73 -7.72
C SER A 267 28.66 -1.66 -6.99
N LYS A 268 28.39 -0.36 -7.24
CA LYS A 268 29.05 0.75 -6.54
C LYS A 268 28.44 1.05 -5.17
N ILE A 269 27.14 0.81 -5.02
CA ILE A 269 26.38 1.11 -3.81
C ILE A 269 25.54 -0.14 -3.49
N PRO A 270 26.17 -1.19 -2.91
CA PRO A 270 25.52 -2.48 -2.70
C PRO A 270 24.57 -2.50 -1.50
N LYS A 271 24.70 -1.51 -0.61
CA LYS A 271 23.83 -1.31 0.56
C LYS A 271 23.21 0.09 0.47
N SER A 272 21.89 0.13 0.37
CA SER A 272 21.13 1.37 0.25
C SER A 272 20.38 1.63 1.56
N GLY A 273 20.36 2.88 2.00
CA GLY A 273 19.42 3.30 3.05
C GLY A 273 17.99 3.37 2.52
N ILE A 274 17.01 3.42 3.42
CA ILE A 274 15.63 3.78 3.08
C ILE A 274 15.50 5.29 3.34
N PRO A 275 15.30 6.13 2.32
CA PRO A 275 15.20 7.57 2.52
C PRO A 275 13.87 7.92 3.18
N LYS A 276 13.89 8.80 4.19
CA LYS A 276 12.67 9.48 4.63
C LYS A 276 12.27 10.48 3.55
N VAL A 277 11.21 10.23 2.80
CA VAL A 277 10.80 11.07 1.67
C VAL A 277 9.32 10.89 1.38
N ASN A 278 8.65 11.96 1.00
CA ASN A 278 7.31 11.88 0.43
C ASN A 278 7.39 12.03 -1.08
N VAL A 279 6.79 11.08 -1.79
CA VAL A 279 6.68 11.08 -3.25
C VAL A 279 5.21 11.18 -3.62
N THR A 280 4.84 12.22 -4.33
CA THR A 280 3.47 12.44 -4.79
C THR A 280 3.39 12.13 -6.29
N PHE A 281 2.51 11.22 -6.67
CA PHE A 281 2.12 10.96 -8.05
C PHE A 281 0.82 11.72 -8.35
N GLY A 282 0.81 12.44 -9.46
CA GLY A 282 -0.34 13.16 -9.96
C GLY A 282 -1.36 12.25 -10.64
N TRP A 283 -2.35 12.87 -11.26
CA TRP A 283 -3.34 12.13 -12.04
C TRP A 283 -2.82 11.88 -13.46
N PRO A 284 -2.84 10.62 -13.96
CA PRO A 284 -2.41 10.28 -15.31
C PRO A 284 -3.16 11.03 -16.41
N ARG A 285 -2.42 11.68 -17.31
CA ARG A 285 -2.98 12.36 -18.49
C ARG A 285 -2.55 11.65 -19.75
N LEU A 286 -3.51 11.22 -20.56
CA LEU A 286 -3.26 10.60 -21.86
C LEU A 286 -3.81 11.51 -22.95
N ASN A 287 -3.02 11.75 -24.00
CA ASN A 287 -3.35 12.68 -25.07
C ASN A 287 -3.72 14.08 -24.56
N GLY A 288 -3.08 14.52 -23.47
CA GLY A 288 -3.36 15.79 -22.78
C GLY A 288 -4.66 15.81 -21.98
N GLN A 289 -5.40 14.70 -21.89
CA GLN A 289 -6.66 14.61 -21.16
C GLN A 289 -6.52 13.78 -19.89
N LYS A 290 -7.20 14.24 -18.83
CA LYS A 290 -7.37 13.48 -17.61
C LYS A 290 -8.19 12.22 -17.89
N VAL A 291 -7.66 11.04 -17.59
CA VAL A 291 -8.33 9.77 -17.92
C VAL A 291 -9.29 9.36 -16.79
N PRO A 292 -10.53 8.93 -17.10
CA PRO A 292 -11.45 8.37 -16.11
C PRO A 292 -10.89 7.10 -15.44
N LEU A 293 -10.99 7.05 -14.11
CA LEU A 293 -10.50 5.94 -13.30
C LEU A 293 -11.66 5.03 -12.91
N LYS A 294 -11.48 3.72 -13.11
CA LYS A 294 -12.30 2.69 -12.49
C LYS A 294 -11.96 2.54 -11.01
N LYS A 295 -10.66 2.52 -10.69
CA LYS A 295 -10.14 2.56 -9.31
C LYS A 295 -8.64 2.87 -9.31
N ALA A 296 -8.14 3.30 -8.16
CA ALA A 296 -6.73 3.19 -7.83
C ALA A 296 -6.56 2.53 -6.46
N HIS A 297 -5.44 1.85 -6.26
CA HIS A 297 -5.16 1.20 -4.99
C HIS A 297 -3.65 1.17 -4.72
N ALA A 298 -3.30 1.18 -3.44
CA ALA A 298 -1.94 0.92 -2.99
C ALA A 298 -1.70 -0.58 -2.85
N TYR A 299 -0.46 -1.01 -3.10
CA TYR A 299 -0.01 -2.37 -2.84
C TYR A 299 1.44 -2.40 -2.34
N TYR A 300 1.70 -3.23 -1.34
CA TYR A 300 3.03 -3.47 -0.77
C TYR A 300 3.40 -4.95 -0.95
N PRO A 301 4.20 -5.32 -1.97
CA PRO A 301 4.45 -6.72 -2.31
C PRO A 301 5.13 -7.52 -1.18
N ASP A 302 4.78 -8.80 -1.07
CA ASP A 302 5.31 -9.75 -0.07
C ASP A 302 5.44 -11.19 -0.59
N LYS A 303 5.23 -11.41 -1.89
CA LYS A 303 5.07 -12.73 -2.50
C LYS A 303 5.90 -12.86 -3.77
N GLY A 304 7.18 -13.16 -3.59
CA GLY A 304 8.07 -13.64 -4.66
C GLY A 304 8.44 -12.61 -5.71
N GLY A 305 8.25 -11.32 -5.42
CA GLY A 305 8.76 -10.21 -6.22
C GLY A 305 9.85 -9.45 -5.47
N PRO A 306 10.22 -8.25 -5.92
CA PRO A 306 10.86 -7.29 -5.02
C PRO A 306 9.86 -6.95 -3.92
N ASP A 307 10.10 -7.51 -2.74
CA ASP A 307 9.17 -7.38 -1.63
C ASP A 307 9.37 -6.04 -0.91
N SER A 308 8.29 -5.53 -0.33
CA SER A 308 8.30 -4.33 0.48
C SER A 308 8.85 -4.65 1.88
N PRO A 309 9.82 -3.87 2.39
CA PRO A 309 10.30 -3.99 3.76
C PRO A 309 9.34 -3.31 4.77
N ASP A 310 8.11 -2.99 4.36
CA ASP A 310 7.10 -2.35 5.19
C ASP A 310 7.56 -1.03 5.81
N CYS A 311 7.98 -0.09 4.95
CA CYS A 311 8.51 1.21 5.34
C CYS A 311 7.77 2.40 4.72
N ALA A 312 6.60 2.17 4.12
CA ALA A 312 5.83 3.24 3.49
C ALA A 312 4.33 3.08 3.66
N TRP A 313 3.63 4.21 3.58
CA TRP A 313 2.17 4.27 3.47
C TRP A 313 1.76 5.18 2.31
N VAL A 314 0.78 4.76 1.53
CA VAL A 314 0.22 5.51 0.40
C VAL A 314 -1.18 5.97 0.76
N LYS A 315 -1.48 7.24 0.53
CA LYS A 315 -2.80 7.83 0.71
C LYS A 315 -3.20 8.68 -0.50
N ALA A 316 -4.50 8.83 -0.72
CA ALA A 316 -5.01 9.84 -1.63
C ALA A 316 -5.00 11.21 -0.92
N GLU A 317 -4.57 12.25 -1.62
CA GLU A 317 -4.62 13.63 -1.15
C GLU A 317 -5.13 14.53 -2.29
N GLY A 318 -6.41 14.92 -2.20
CA GLY A 318 -7.10 15.56 -3.32
C GLY A 318 -7.18 14.62 -4.52
N GLU A 319 -6.50 14.99 -5.61
CA GLU A 319 -6.41 14.18 -6.84
C GLU A 319 -5.07 13.42 -6.97
N ASN A 320 -4.21 13.51 -5.96
CA ASN A 320 -2.88 12.92 -6.00
C ASN A 320 -2.78 11.67 -5.11
N CYS A 321 -1.79 10.81 -5.41
CA CYS A 321 -1.35 9.74 -4.52
C CYS A 321 -0.05 10.15 -3.82
N VAL A 322 0.00 10.14 -2.49
CA VAL A 322 1.21 10.44 -1.72
C VAL A 322 1.74 9.15 -1.11
N ALA A 323 2.94 8.72 -1.52
CA ALA A 323 3.72 7.67 -0.89
C ALA A 323 4.66 8.28 0.16
N GLU A 324 4.37 8.04 1.44
CA GLU A 324 5.14 8.49 2.59
C GLU A 324 6.14 7.40 2.99
N VAL A 325 7.41 7.55 2.62
CA VAL A 325 8.49 6.61 2.96
C VAL A 325 9.14 7.04 4.27
N GLY A 326 9.28 6.09 5.20
CA GLY A 326 9.74 6.32 6.56
C GLY A 326 10.38 5.08 7.19
N PRO A 327 10.26 4.92 8.52
CA PRO A 327 10.82 3.78 9.23
C PRO A 327 10.11 2.47 8.88
N ILE A 328 10.82 1.35 9.01
CA ILE A 328 10.22 0.01 8.92
C ILE A 328 9.26 -0.21 10.10
N PHE A 329 8.12 -0.82 9.82
CA PHE A 329 7.11 -1.22 10.80
C PHE A 329 6.55 -2.61 10.48
N LYS A 330 5.87 -3.23 11.46
CA LYS A 330 5.14 -4.48 11.22
C LYS A 330 3.79 -4.16 10.58
N ARG A 331 3.64 -4.46 9.30
CA ARG A 331 2.37 -4.25 8.58
C ARG A 331 1.35 -5.33 8.96
N ASP A 332 0.10 -4.90 9.09
CA ASP A 332 -1.06 -5.81 9.11
C ASP A 332 -1.29 -6.37 7.70
N GLU A 333 -1.32 -7.69 7.55
CA GLU A 333 -1.50 -8.35 6.24
C GLU A 333 -2.78 -7.91 5.53
N ALA A 334 -3.85 -7.59 6.26
CA ALA A 334 -5.09 -7.05 5.68
C ALA A 334 -4.88 -5.66 5.03
N LYS A 335 -3.81 -4.96 5.41
CA LYS A 335 -3.43 -3.61 4.94
C LYS A 335 -2.31 -3.62 3.89
N ARG A 336 -1.96 -4.79 3.34
CA ARG A 336 -1.06 -4.91 2.18
C ARG A 336 -1.65 -4.28 0.92
N ARG A 337 -2.98 -4.20 0.83
CA ARG A 337 -3.73 -3.57 -0.26
C ARG A 337 -4.84 -2.72 0.30
N HIS A 338 -5.02 -1.52 -0.23
CA HIS A 338 -6.17 -0.68 0.07
C HIS A 338 -6.48 0.28 -1.07
N ASP A 339 -7.76 0.59 -1.24
CA ASP A 339 -8.23 1.51 -2.27
C ASP A 339 -7.83 2.96 -1.94
N LEU A 340 -7.56 3.72 -2.99
CA LEU A 340 -7.25 5.15 -2.93
C LEU A 340 -8.46 5.92 -3.45
N VAL A 341 -9.12 6.66 -2.55
CA VAL A 341 -10.35 7.38 -2.84
C VAL A 341 -10.05 8.87 -3.06
N PHE A 342 -9.93 9.25 -4.32
CA PHE A 342 -9.66 10.63 -4.73
C PHE A 342 -10.90 11.54 -4.62
N GLY A 343 -10.66 12.85 -4.51
CA GLY A 343 -11.72 13.85 -4.46
C GLY A 343 -12.53 13.84 -3.18
N SER A 344 -12.16 13.01 -2.19
CA SER A 344 -12.70 13.11 -0.84
C SER A 344 -12.22 14.41 -0.21
N LYS A 345 -13.15 15.25 0.26
CA LYS A 345 -12.80 16.45 1.02
C LYS A 345 -12.00 16.02 2.26
N PRO A 346 -10.97 16.78 2.69
CA PRO A 346 -10.28 16.51 3.95
C PRO A 346 -11.30 16.35 5.08
N ARG A 347 -11.34 15.16 5.69
CA ARG A 347 -12.32 14.83 6.72
C ARG A 347 -11.72 15.11 8.08
N THR A 348 -12.37 15.96 8.87
CA THR A 348 -11.99 16.18 10.27
C THR A 348 -12.65 15.10 11.12
N VAL A 349 -11.84 14.30 11.82
CA VAL A 349 -12.32 13.21 12.68
C VAL A 349 -12.09 13.59 14.14
N SER A 350 -13.13 13.45 14.97
CA SER A 350 -13.01 13.66 16.42
C SER A 350 -12.58 12.35 17.08
N LYS A 351 -11.44 12.35 17.75
CA LYS A 351 -10.91 11.17 18.45
C LYS A 351 -11.35 11.18 19.92
N ILE A 352 -12.01 10.11 20.35
CA ILE A 352 -12.40 9.86 21.74
C ILE A 352 -11.69 8.58 22.17
N SER A 353 -10.94 8.60 23.27
CA SER A 353 -10.13 7.45 23.70
C SER A 353 -10.23 7.22 25.21
N SER A 354 -10.19 5.95 25.61
CA SER A 354 -9.88 5.48 26.95
C SER A 354 -8.58 4.68 26.92
N LYS A 355 -8.21 4.05 28.05
CA LYS A 355 -7.08 3.11 28.10
C LYS A 355 -7.28 1.90 27.17
N ASP A 356 -8.53 1.45 27.02
CA ASP A 356 -8.84 0.15 26.44
C ASP A 356 -9.55 0.25 25.07
N ALA A 357 -10.01 1.44 24.66
CA ALA A 357 -10.70 1.63 23.38
C ALA A 357 -10.57 3.05 22.81
N THR A 358 -10.72 3.18 21.49
CA THR A 358 -10.75 4.46 20.75
C THR A 358 -11.92 4.48 19.77
N ALA A 359 -12.64 5.60 19.71
CA ALA A 359 -13.62 5.92 18.69
C ALA A 359 -13.16 7.11 17.85
N LEU A 360 -13.23 6.95 16.53
CA LEU A 360 -12.95 7.96 15.52
C LEU A 360 -14.28 8.43 14.91
N VAL A 361 -14.74 9.61 15.28
CA VAL A 361 -16.07 10.12 14.89
C VAL A 361 -15.96 11.06 13.69
N ASP A 362 -16.56 10.66 12.57
CA ASP A 362 -16.59 11.39 11.31
C ASP A 362 -18.02 11.87 10.99
N THR A 363 -18.27 13.16 11.25
CA THR A 363 -19.54 13.82 10.95
C THR A 363 -19.44 14.79 9.78
N ASN A 364 -18.45 14.66 8.89
CA ASN A 364 -18.21 15.69 7.86
C ASN A 364 -19.38 15.85 6.87
N ASP A 365 -20.14 14.77 6.61
CA ASP A 365 -21.31 14.81 5.73
C ASP A 365 -22.64 15.00 6.49
N ALA A 366 -22.58 15.13 7.82
CA ALA A 366 -23.71 15.40 8.71
C ALA A 366 -23.23 16.24 9.90
N VAL A 367 -22.72 17.44 9.62
CA VAL A 367 -22.01 18.29 10.60
C VAL A 367 -22.88 18.68 11.80
N ASP A 368 -24.19 18.74 11.62
CA ASP A 368 -25.19 18.97 12.66
C ASP A 368 -25.24 17.84 13.70
N LEU A 369 -24.83 16.62 13.34
CA LEU A 369 -24.79 15.47 14.23
C LEU A 369 -23.51 15.39 15.07
N LYS A 370 -22.64 16.40 15.06
CA LYS A 370 -21.37 16.38 15.80
C LYS A 370 -21.52 16.04 17.29
N GLU A 371 -22.51 16.63 17.95
CA GLU A 371 -22.77 16.34 19.38
C GLU A 371 -23.27 14.91 19.58
N TRP A 372 -24.23 14.47 18.75
CA TRP A 372 -24.76 13.11 18.79
C TRP A 372 -23.66 12.07 18.52
N GLY A 373 -22.84 12.30 17.50
CA GLY A 373 -21.71 11.45 17.16
C GLY A 373 -20.65 11.40 18.26
N SER A 374 -20.45 12.48 19.01
CA SER A 374 -19.55 12.48 20.18
C SER A 374 -20.11 11.62 21.32
N LYS A 375 -21.43 11.64 21.55
CA LYS A 375 -22.11 10.75 22.51
C LYS A 375 -22.02 9.29 22.07
N ALA A 376 -22.29 9.00 20.79
CA ALA A 376 -22.15 7.66 20.21
C ALA A 376 -20.70 7.13 20.31
N GLY A 377 -19.70 7.96 20.00
CA GLY A 377 -18.30 7.59 20.16
C GLY A 377 -17.90 7.33 21.63
N THR A 378 -18.44 8.12 22.56
CA THR A 378 -18.25 7.89 24.01
C THR A 378 -18.87 6.57 24.44
N LEU A 379 -20.09 6.27 24.00
CA LEU A 379 -20.77 5.01 24.23
C LEU A 379 -19.95 3.83 23.69
N CYS A 380 -19.40 3.97 22.47
CA CYS A 380 -18.51 2.96 21.90
C CYS A 380 -17.28 2.72 22.78
N VAL A 381 -16.58 3.77 23.19
CA VAL A 381 -15.38 3.64 24.05
C VAL A 381 -15.70 2.97 25.38
N GLU A 382 -16.89 3.22 25.94
CA GLU A 382 -17.33 2.60 27.19
C GLU A 382 -17.71 1.12 27.00
N TRP A 383 -18.43 0.79 25.93
CA TRP A 383 -18.99 -0.55 25.73
C TRP A 383 -18.06 -1.51 25.03
N PHE A 384 -17.10 -1.04 24.23
CA PHE A 384 -16.15 -1.91 23.54
C PHE A 384 -15.51 -2.96 24.47
N PRO A 385 -14.83 -2.58 25.58
CA PRO A 385 -14.22 -3.56 26.46
C PRO A 385 -15.24 -4.46 27.18
N LYS A 386 -16.47 -3.97 27.45
CA LYS A 386 -17.54 -4.76 28.07
C LYS A 386 -18.02 -5.85 27.12
N ILE A 387 -18.27 -5.52 25.85
CA ILE A 387 -18.70 -6.48 24.83
C ILE A 387 -17.57 -7.50 24.58
N ALA A 388 -16.32 -7.06 24.50
CA ALA A 388 -15.17 -7.96 24.36
C ALA A 388 -15.07 -8.96 25.53
N ALA A 389 -15.35 -8.52 26.76
CA ALA A 389 -15.40 -9.39 27.94
C ALA A 389 -16.61 -10.34 27.95
N LEU A 390 -17.74 -9.96 27.34
CA LEU A 390 -18.94 -10.80 27.20
C LEU A 390 -18.80 -11.84 26.07
N LEU A 391 -17.96 -11.58 25.07
CA LEU A 391 -17.74 -12.44 23.90
C LEU A 391 -16.26 -12.89 23.76
N PRO A 392 -15.66 -13.48 24.81
CA PRO A 392 -14.27 -13.93 24.75
C PRO A 392 -14.13 -15.10 23.77
N SER A 393 -12.94 -15.25 23.20
CA SER A 393 -12.51 -16.46 22.49
C SER A 393 -11.02 -16.66 22.72
N GLU A 394 -10.60 -17.91 22.87
CA GLU A 394 -9.19 -18.25 23.05
C GLU A 394 -8.36 -17.72 21.87
N VAL A 395 -7.21 -17.12 22.17
CA VAL A 395 -6.23 -16.62 21.19
C VAL A 395 -6.75 -15.45 20.33
N PHE A 396 -7.93 -14.91 20.63
CA PHE A 396 -8.46 -13.72 19.94
C PHE A 396 -8.36 -12.48 20.82
N GLU A 397 -7.73 -11.43 20.27
CA GLU A 397 -7.78 -10.08 20.82
C GLU A 397 -8.75 -9.24 19.98
N ALA A 398 -9.79 -8.71 20.61
CA ALA A 398 -10.75 -7.85 19.93
C ALA A 398 -10.06 -6.55 19.46
N PRO A 399 -10.53 -5.91 18.36
CA PRO A 399 -10.05 -4.60 17.98
C PRO A 399 -10.20 -3.60 19.13
N LYS A 400 -9.41 -2.54 19.13
CA LYS A 400 -9.48 -1.46 20.14
C LYS A 400 -9.87 -0.11 19.54
N GLU A 401 -10.20 -0.09 18.26
CA GLU A 401 -10.56 1.12 17.52
C GLU A 401 -11.81 0.87 16.68
N VAL A 402 -12.71 1.85 16.66
CA VAL A 402 -13.88 1.88 15.77
C VAL A 402 -14.02 3.26 15.15
N THR A 403 -14.35 3.32 13.86
CA THR A 403 -14.75 4.55 13.18
C THR A 403 -16.26 4.66 13.11
N LEU A 404 -16.83 5.80 13.47
CA LEU A 404 -18.25 6.11 13.28
C LEU A 404 -18.37 7.10 12.13
N TYR A 405 -19.16 6.76 11.11
CA TYR A 405 -19.45 7.63 9.97
C TYR A 405 -20.96 7.83 9.83
N PHE A 406 -21.37 9.08 9.58
CA PHE A 406 -22.77 9.47 9.41
C PHE A 406 -23.10 9.71 7.96
N ASP A 407 -23.83 8.78 7.35
CA ASP A 407 -24.16 8.81 5.92
C ASP A 407 -25.51 9.48 5.67
N PRO A 408 -25.57 10.63 4.97
CA PRO A 408 -26.82 11.29 4.63
C PRO A 408 -27.65 10.56 3.55
N ALA A 409 -27.05 9.63 2.80
CA ALA A 409 -27.71 8.90 1.72
C ALA A 409 -28.12 7.47 2.12
N MET A 410 -27.79 7.02 3.33
CA MET A 410 -28.08 5.67 3.79
C MET A 410 -29.59 5.44 3.96
N LYS A 411 -30.10 4.38 3.33
CA LYS A 411 -31.51 3.96 3.39
C LYS A 411 -31.82 3.02 4.56
N GLY A 412 -30.82 2.32 5.09
CA GLY A 412 -30.93 1.46 6.28
C GLY A 412 -30.77 2.26 7.58
N VAL A 413 -30.69 1.55 8.72
CA VAL A 413 -30.50 2.16 10.05
C VAL A 413 -29.03 2.39 10.35
N ALA A 414 -28.27 1.31 10.45
CA ALA A 414 -26.82 1.31 10.58
C ALA A 414 -26.26 -0.01 10.01
N HIS A 415 -24.93 -0.08 9.84
CA HIS A 415 -24.21 -1.32 9.58
C HIS A 415 -22.74 -1.20 9.99
N ALA A 416 -22.13 -2.30 10.41
CA ALA A 416 -20.72 -2.40 10.73
C ALA A 416 -19.94 -3.23 9.70
N ALA A 417 -18.80 -2.71 9.25
CA ALA A 417 -17.84 -3.44 8.43
C ALA A 417 -16.43 -2.85 8.57
N ASN A 418 -15.40 -3.70 8.55
CA ASN A 418 -13.99 -3.29 8.55
C ASN A 418 -13.61 -2.27 9.65
N GLY A 419 -14.10 -2.48 10.87
CA GLY A 419 -13.85 -1.57 12.01
C GLY A 419 -14.58 -0.22 11.91
N LYS A 420 -15.54 -0.08 11.00
CA LYS A 420 -16.35 1.12 10.81
C LYS A 420 -17.83 0.80 11.03
N ILE A 421 -18.50 1.63 11.83
CA ILE A 421 -19.96 1.71 11.94
C ILE A 421 -20.43 2.86 11.06
N THR A 422 -21.28 2.57 10.08
CA THR A 422 -21.96 3.59 9.28
C THR A 422 -23.39 3.74 9.79
N ILE A 423 -23.75 4.94 10.21
CA ILE A 423 -25.06 5.27 10.78
C ILE A 423 -25.82 6.16 9.80
N SER A 424 -27.10 5.88 9.59
CA SER A 424 -27.95 6.77 8.79
C SER A 424 -28.15 8.09 9.50
N ALA A 425 -27.71 9.19 8.87
CA ALA A 425 -27.90 10.52 9.43
C ALA A 425 -29.39 10.89 9.52
N ALA A 426 -30.25 10.32 8.68
CA ALA A 426 -31.70 10.52 8.75
C ALA A 426 -32.29 9.87 10.02
N ILE A 427 -31.87 8.64 10.33
CA ILE A 427 -32.33 7.91 11.51
C ILE A 427 -31.82 8.57 12.80
N ALA A 428 -30.54 8.94 12.87
CA ALA A 428 -29.98 9.63 14.05
C ALA A 428 -30.69 10.96 14.34
N ARG A 429 -31.18 11.66 13.31
CA ARG A 429 -32.00 12.88 13.48
C ARG A 429 -33.43 12.58 13.94
N ALA A 430 -34.05 11.54 13.37
CA ALA A 430 -35.44 11.18 13.67
C ALA A 430 -35.58 10.50 15.06
N HIS A 431 -34.54 9.83 15.52
CA HIS A 431 -34.52 9.04 16.75
C HIS A 431 -33.27 9.38 17.60
N PRO A 432 -33.14 10.61 18.11
CA PRO A 432 -31.92 11.07 18.78
C PRO A 432 -31.60 10.35 20.09
N ASP A 433 -32.56 9.63 20.67
CA ASP A 433 -32.39 8.84 21.89
C ASP A 433 -32.14 7.34 21.62
N ASP A 434 -32.06 6.94 20.36
CA ASP A 434 -31.86 5.55 19.95
C ASP A 434 -30.37 5.16 19.97
N TRP A 435 -29.88 4.82 21.15
CA TRP A 435 -28.51 4.36 21.38
C TRP A 435 -28.33 2.86 21.11
N ASP A 436 -29.44 2.15 20.97
CA ASP A 436 -29.50 0.70 20.90
C ASP A 436 -28.80 0.19 19.63
N MET A 437 -28.97 0.91 18.51
CA MET A 437 -28.34 0.60 17.22
C MET A 437 -26.82 0.70 17.30
N VAL A 438 -26.28 1.64 18.08
CA VAL A 438 -24.83 1.85 18.18
C VAL A 438 -24.17 0.66 18.86
N VAL A 439 -24.79 0.14 19.92
CA VAL A 439 -24.27 -1.03 20.65
C VAL A 439 -24.45 -2.33 19.85
N HIS A 440 -25.54 -2.45 19.10
CA HIS A 440 -25.74 -3.55 18.16
C HIS A 440 -24.59 -3.61 17.14
N GLU A 441 -24.33 -2.51 16.44
CA GLU A 441 -23.27 -2.45 15.42
C GLU A 441 -21.86 -2.58 16.01
N LEU A 442 -21.63 -2.02 17.20
CA LEU A 442 -20.37 -2.21 17.91
C LEU A 442 -20.12 -3.68 18.24
N THR A 443 -21.18 -4.44 18.51
CA THR A 443 -21.06 -5.88 18.74
C THR A 443 -20.54 -6.59 17.49
N HIS A 444 -20.98 -6.22 16.29
CA HIS A 444 -20.41 -6.77 15.05
C HIS A 444 -18.92 -6.44 14.88
N VAL A 445 -18.49 -5.24 15.27
CA VAL A 445 -17.05 -4.89 15.29
C VAL A 445 -16.28 -5.83 16.23
N VAL A 446 -16.81 -6.12 17.42
CA VAL A 446 -16.17 -7.06 18.38
C VAL A 446 -16.24 -8.52 17.91
N GLN A 447 -17.34 -8.92 17.27
CA GLN A 447 -17.50 -10.26 16.73
C GLN A 447 -16.38 -10.57 15.73
N SER A 448 -16.14 -9.66 14.78
CA SER A 448 -15.09 -9.77 13.75
C SER A 448 -15.07 -11.17 13.09
N TYR A 449 -16.25 -11.73 12.83
CA TYR A 449 -16.36 -13.08 12.28
C TYR A 449 -15.91 -13.14 10.82
N PRO A 450 -15.30 -14.25 10.38
CA PRO A 450 -15.12 -14.51 8.95
C PRO A 450 -16.48 -14.74 8.27
N ALA A 451 -16.50 -14.64 6.94
CA ALA A 451 -17.70 -14.95 6.17
C ALA A 451 -18.11 -16.43 6.33
N GLY A 452 -19.42 -16.71 6.31
CA GLY A 452 -19.99 -18.07 6.28
C GLY A 452 -20.76 -18.51 7.53
N GLY A 453 -20.81 -17.70 8.59
CA GLY A 453 -21.70 -17.95 9.73
C GLY A 453 -23.18 -17.73 9.39
N PRO A 454 -24.13 -18.44 10.02
CA PRO A 454 -25.56 -18.22 9.80
C PRO A 454 -25.99 -16.83 10.29
N GLY A 455 -26.54 -16.02 9.39
CA GLY A 455 -26.88 -14.62 9.67
C GLY A 455 -27.80 -14.46 10.89
N TRP A 456 -28.79 -15.33 11.06
CA TRP A 456 -29.71 -15.25 12.21
C TRP A 456 -29.01 -15.29 13.57
N LEU A 457 -27.94 -16.09 13.68
CA LEU A 457 -27.19 -16.24 14.93
C LEU A 457 -26.22 -15.07 15.11
N VAL A 458 -25.60 -14.58 14.03
CA VAL A 458 -24.72 -13.41 14.06
C VAL A 458 -25.46 -12.18 14.58
N GLU A 459 -26.61 -11.89 13.96
CA GLU A 459 -27.54 -10.83 14.38
C GLU A 459 -28.12 -11.09 15.78
N GLY A 460 -28.48 -12.34 16.06
CA GLY A 460 -29.05 -12.74 17.35
C GLY A 460 -28.09 -12.55 18.52
N ILE A 461 -26.80 -12.82 18.35
CA ILE A 461 -25.77 -12.56 19.37
C ILE A 461 -25.58 -11.05 19.57
N ALA A 462 -25.60 -10.25 18.50
CA ALA A 462 -25.51 -8.79 18.59
C ALA A 462 -26.69 -8.22 19.40
N ASP A 463 -27.91 -8.68 19.10
CA ASP A 463 -29.09 -8.27 19.86
C ASP A 463 -29.14 -8.89 21.26
N TYR A 464 -28.56 -10.06 21.50
CA TYR A 464 -28.42 -10.63 22.86
C TYR A 464 -27.60 -9.71 23.75
N ILE A 465 -26.45 -9.23 23.26
CA ILE A 465 -25.64 -8.23 23.99
C ILE A 465 -26.47 -6.99 24.30
N ARG A 466 -27.20 -6.48 23.30
CA ARG A 466 -28.05 -5.29 23.47
C ARG A 466 -29.16 -5.49 24.50
N ILE A 467 -30.04 -6.48 24.31
CA ILE A 467 -31.27 -6.59 25.11
C ILE A 467 -31.06 -7.26 26.48
N VAL A 468 -29.95 -7.98 26.69
CA VAL A 468 -29.67 -8.67 27.96
C VAL A 468 -28.71 -7.86 28.82
N HIS A 469 -27.72 -7.20 28.22
CA HIS A 469 -26.66 -6.53 28.96
C HIS A 469 -26.73 -5.00 28.90
N PHE A 470 -27.05 -4.41 27.75
CA PHE A 470 -27.12 -2.95 27.61
C PHE A 470 -28.46 -2.39 28.10
N GLU A 471 -29.56 -2.95 27.61
CA GLU A 471 -30.93 -2.48 27.91
C GLU A 471 -31.83 -3.63 28.38
N PRO A 472 -31.56 -4.25 29.54
CA PRO A 472 -32.38 -5.34 30.07
C PRO A 472 -33.84 -4.96 30.29
N GLN A 473 -34.14 -3.66 30.43
CA GLN A 473 -35.49 -3.14 30.63
C GLN A 473 -36.23 -2.82 29.31
N ALA A 474 -35.58 -2.96 28.15
CA ALA A 474 -36.21 -2.68 26.87
C ALA A 474 -37.41 -3.63 26.63
N PRO A 475 -38.53 -3.14 26.05
CA PRO A 475 -39.67 -3.98 25.73
C PRO A 475 -39.28 -5.13 24.80
N ARG A 476 -39.62 -6.36 25.21
CA ARG A 476 -39.41 -7.56 24.40
C ARG A 476 -40.56 -7.74 23.39
N PRO A 477 -40.29 -8.14 22.14
CA PRO A 477 -41.34 -8.39 21.16
C PRO A 477 -42.26 -9.52 21.65
N LYS A 478 -43.54 -9.40 21.34
CA LYS A 478 -44.51 -10.48 21.59
C LYS A 478 -44.33 -11.53 20.50
N LEU A 479 -43.74 -12.67 20.86
CA LEU A 479 -43.57 -13.79 19.93
C LEU A 479 -44.90 -14.53 19.72
N THR A 480 -45.12 -15.00 18.50
CA THR A 480 -46.22 -15.90 18.16
C THR A 480 -45.67 -17.31 17.90
N ARG A 481 -46.55 -18.32 17.82
CA ARG A 481 -46.16 -19.68 17.46
C ARG A 481 -45.62 -19.81 16.02
N LEU A 482 -45.73 -18.76 15.21
CA LEU A 482 -45.14 -18.69 13.85
C LEU A 482 -43.71 -18.13 13.85
N ALA A 483 -43.21 -17.63 14.99
CA ALA A 483 -41.84 -17.13 15.07
C ALA A 483 -40.82 -18.27 14.89
N SER A 484 -39.67 -17.90 14.37
CA SER A 484 -38.53 -18.79 14.16
C SER A 484 -37.27 -18.22 14.81
N TYR A 485 -36.37 -19.08 15.29
CA TYR A 485 -35.02 -18.64 15.66
C TYR A 485 -34.26 -18.09 14.44
N ASN A 486 -34.70 -18.39 13.21
CA ASN A 486 -34.14 -17.79 12.01
C ASN A 486 -34.58 -16.34 11.78
N ASP A 487 -35.49 -15.79 12.59
CA ASP A 487 -35.97 -14.40 12.47
C ASP A 487 -34.93 -13.35 12.94
N ALA A 488 -33.75 -13.79 13.38
CA ALA A 488 -32.63 -12.93 13.80
C ALA A 488 -33.00 -12.00 14.98
N TYR A 489 -32.16 -10.98 15.23
CA TYR A 489 -32.43 -9.84 16.12
C TYR A 489 -33.04 -10.24 17.48
N LYS A 490 -33.98 -9.43 18.00
CA LYS A 490 -34.66 -9.60 19.29
C LYS A 490 -35.28 -10.99 19.46
N THR A 491 -35.83 -11.59 18.39
CA THR A 491 -36.44 -12.93 18.44
C THR A 491 -35.41 -13.98 18.81
N THR A 492 -34.26 -13.97 18.14
CA THR A 492 -33.16 -14.89 18.42
C THR A 492 -32.52 -14.59 19.78
N ALA A 493 -32.33 -13.31 20.10
CA ALA A 493 -31.73 -12.88 21.35
C ALA A 493 -32.53 -13.33 22.59
N MET A 494 -33.87 -13.28 22.53
CA MET A 494 -34.72 -13.83 23.59
C MET A 494 -34.54 -15.33 23.78
N PHE A 495 -34.36 -16.06 22.68
CA PHE A 495 -34.10 -17.49 22.73
C PHE A 495 -32.72 -17.83 23.31
N LEU A 496 -31.68 -17.09 22.90
CA LEU A 496 -30.34 -17.20 23.48
C LEU A 496 -30.36 -16.92 24.99
N GLU A 497 -31.07 -15.87 25.42
CA GLU A 497 -31.24 -15.55 26.83
C GLU A 497 -31.94 -16.67 27.61
N TRP A 498 -33.01 -17.25 27.05
CA TRP A 498 -33.72 -18.35 27.69
C TRP A 498 -32.81 -19.58 27.85
N ILE A 499 -31.99 -19.90 26.85
CA ILE A 499 -31.04 -21.02 26.97
C ILE A 499 -29.98 -20.74 28.02
N GLU A 500 -29.38 -19.55 28.02
CA GLU A 500 -28.39 -19.13 29.01
C GLU A 500 -28.92 -19.24 30.45
N LYS A 501 -30.20 -18.92 30.66
CA LYS A 501 -30.83 -18.95 31.99
C LYS A 501 -31.31 -20.34 32.43
N HIS A 502 -31.77 -21.18 31.49
CA HIS A 502 -32.56 -22.36 31.85
C HIS A 502 -32.00 -23.70 31.35
N HIS A 503 -31.06 -23.68 30.39
CA HIS A 503 -30.60 -24.90 29.75
C HIS A 503 -29.08 -25.06 29.75
N ALA A 504 -28.33 -24.06 29.28
CA ALA A 504 -26.88 -24.16 29.13
C ALA A 504 -26.22 -22.79 29.29
N ALA A 505 -25.81 -22.48 30.52
CA ALA A 505 -25.03 -21.28 30.81
C ALA A 505 -23.68 -21.30 30.06
N GLY A 506 -23.32 -20.17 29.47
CA GLY A 506 -22.12 -19.99 28.64
C GLY A 506 -22.25 -20.51 27.21
N LEU A 507 -23.46 -20.85 26.74
CA LEU A 507 -23.67 -21.28 25.36
C LEU A 507 -23.27 -20.20 24.35
N VAL A 508 -23.69 -18.94 24.55
CA VAL A 508 -23.42 -17.82 23.65
C VAL A 508 -21.93 -17.62 23.46
N VAL A 509 -21.13 -17.71 24.54
CA VAL A 509 -19.67 -17.61 24.48
C VAL A 509 -19.08 -18.71 23.58
N LYS A 510 -19.55 -19.94 23.72
CA LYS A 510 -19.07 -21.09 22.92
C LYS A 510 -19.48 -20.96 21.45
N LEU A 511 -20.70 -20.52 21.18
CA LEU A 511 -21.18 -20.27 19.81
C LEU A 511 -20.39 -19.13 19.15
N ASN A 512 -20.16 -18.03 19.86
CA ASN A 512 -19.30 -16.92 19.42
C ASN A 512 -17.89 -17.41 19.07
N ALA A 513 -17.26 -18.20 19.93
CA ALA A 513 -15.93 -18.74 19.67
C ALA A 513 -15.89 -19.62 18.40
N ALA A 514 -16.90 -20.46 18.20
CA ALA A 514 -17.01 -21.31 17.00
C ALA A 514 -17.25 -20.49 15.72
N LEU A 515 -18.11 -19.47 15.76
CA LEU A 515 -18.34 -18.55 14.65
C LEU A 515 -17.04 -17.81 14.26
N ARG A 516 -16.31 -17.32 15.26
CA ARG A 516 -15.06 -16.59 15.07
C ARG A 516 -13.96 -17.45 14.43
N LYS A 517 -13.94 -18.76 14.73
CA LYS A 517 -13.03 -19.73 14.10
C LYS A 517 -13.51 -20.24 12.72
N GLY A 518 -14.72 -19.91 12.30
CA GLY A 518 -15.34 -20.49 11.09
C GLY A 518 -15.75 -21.97 11.25
N GLU A 519 -15.82 -22.44 12.50
CA GLU A 519 -16.02 -23.85 12.86
C GLU A 519 -17.47 -24.14 13.30
N TYR A 520 -18.35 -23.14 13.30
CA TYR A 520 -19.76 -23.32 13.66
C TYR A 520 -20.43 -24.39 12.78
N ARG A 521 -21.16 -25.32 13.42
CA ARG A 521 -22.02 -26.34 12.80
C ARG A 521 -23.26 -26.52 13.68
N ASP A 522 -24.42 -26.84 13.09
CA ASP A 522 -25.66 -27.02 13.87
C ASP A 522 -25.58 -28.16 14.90
N ALA A 523 -24.72 -29.16 14.67
CA ALA A 523 -24.43 -30.21 15.63
C ALA A 523 -23.90 -29.69 16.97
N LEU A 524 -23.33 -28.47 17.01
CA LEU A 524 -22.81 -27.85 18.22
C LEU A 524 -23.91 -27.61 19.26
N TRP A 525 -25.14 -27.32 18.84
CA TRP A 525 -26.29 -27.21 19.76
C TRP A 525 -26.51 -28.52 20.53
N GLN A 526 -26.54 -29.65 19.81
CA GLN A 526 -26.68 -30.98 20.40
C GLN A 526 -25.50 -31.32 21.31
N GLN A 527 -24.27 -30.99 20.90
CA GLN A 527 -23.07 -31.27 21.69
C GLN A 527 -23.04 -30.45 23.00
N LEU A 528 -23.49 -29.20 22.97
CA LEU A 528 -23.42 -28.30 24.11
C LEU A 528 -24.61 -28.41 25.06
N THR A 529 -25.77 -28.82 24.55
CA THR A 529 -27.04 -28.80 25.31
C THR A 529 -27.72 -30.16 25.43
N GLY A 530 -27.29 -31.17 24.66
CA GLY A 530 -27.98 -32.46 24.54
C GLY A 530 -29.26 -32.40 23.70
N LYS A 531 -29.55 -31.29 23.02
CA LYS A 531 -30.70 -31.10 22.13
C LYS A 531 -30.33 -30.33 20.87
N THR A 532 -31.03 -30.61 19.79
CA THR A 532 -30.92 -29.84 18.54
C THR A 532 -31.51 -28.44 18.72
N VAL A 533 -31.10 -27.49 17.87
CA VAL A 533 -31.63 -26.12 17.90
C VAL A 533 -33.16 -26.09 17.72
N ASP A 534 -33.70 -26.98 16.88
CA ASP A 534 -35.15 -27.10 16.64
C ASP A 534 -35.90 -27.62 17.88
N GLU A 535 -35.33 -28.57 18.62
CA GLU A 535 -35.93 -29.07 19.86
C GLU A 535 -35.90 -28.00 20.95
N LEU A 536 -34.80 -27.27 21.08
CA LEU A 536 -34.69 -26.14 22.01
C LEU A 536 -35.69 -25.03 21.67
N TRP A 537 -35.86 -24.71 20.38
CA TRP A 537 -36.81 -23.70 19.94
C TRP A 537 -38.25 -24.08 20.28
N LYS A 538 -38.62 -25.35 20.07
CA LYS A 538 -39.95 -25.86 20.45
C LYS A 538 -40.21 -25.68 21.95
N LEU A 539 -39.23 -26.03 22.78
CA LEU A 539 -39.31 -25.85 24.25
C LEU A 539 -39.40 -24.36 24.63
N PHE A 540 -38.64 -23.49 23.97
CA PHE A 540 -38.72 -22.05 24.18
C PHE A 540 -40.13 -21.52 23.87
N LEU A 541 -40.73 -21.92 22.74
CA LEU A 541 -42.08 -21.52 22.39
C LEU A 541 -43.15 -21.98 23.40
N GLU A 542 -42.93 -23.10 24.10
CA GLU A 542 -43.82 -23.56 25.19
C GLU A 542 -43.82 -22.61 26.39
N THR A 543 -42.74 -21.87 26.61
CA THR A 543 -42.65 -20.85 27.67
C THR A 543 -43.33 -19.53 27.31
N ILE A 544 -43.65 -19.32 26.02
CA ILE A 544 -44.35 -18.13 25.55
C ILE A 544 -45.86 -18.30 25.82
N PRO A 545 -46.50 -17.37 26.56
CA PRO A 545 -47.93 -17.46 26.84
C PRO A 545 -48.75 -17.59 25.56
N SER A 546 -49.56 -18.64 25.45
CA SER A 546 -50.60 -18.70 24.43
C SER A 546 -51.59 -17.57 24.67
N LYS A 547 -51.94 -16.79 23.65
CA LYS A 547 -53.12 -15.91 23.74
C LYS A 547 -54.32 -16.78 24.15
N PRO A 548 -55.15 -16.34 25.10
CA PRO A 548 -56.49 -16.93 25.27
C PRO A 548 -57.32 -16.75 23.99
#